data_AF-A0A371LMZ6-F1
#
_entry.id   AF-A0A371LMZ6-F1
#
_cell.length_a   1.000
_cell.length_b   1.000
_cell.length_c   1.000
_cell.angle_alpha   90.00
_cell.angle_beta   90.00
_cell.angle_gamma   90.00
#
_symmetry.space_group_name_H-M   'P 1'
#
loop_
_entity.id
_entity.type
_entity.pdbx_description
1 polymer ?
#
loop_
_entity_poly.entity_id
_entity_poly.type
_entity_poly.pdbx_seq_one_letter_code
_entity_poly.pdbx_strand_id
1 'polypeptide(L)'
;MKRRALLSTVAGSALGLAAGCLSDLDEPVETPVNPQTTMATTDPPTETTTETNTSEPDSSIGLSVVNEDDKSHTLSVRVTDGDETRFVGSLDIGAGPGRGRSVENDLVGERTVRVVAELEAGATLDYEWTVTDEARHLELVVTSDADLEPRQRVRPALDAADLPYTVTGAKDIFAPPGATIRNRSDADARLTVAIDHDGSHIFERAFDAATDREISTPALVASHGTYEVVVEAEDGRTATHEWDIPENWGWPTLAVLVAADGSLRVGSGWPKTASVHVEHEGEAERDLTLTLVRPADADTASDDAGGETGSGGADVSETNRTAPPGESTVGFEVPIGDVYELTIETAAGSETVDYAACYCWNTNVTVTLNGRGGGDGDGGGGGDGDLSVESFEYVCS
;
A
#
# COMPACT_ATOMS: atom_id res chain seq x y z
N MET A 1 -37.02 -12.85 39.22
CA MET A 1 -38.42 -13.02 38.76
C MET A 1 -38.37 -13.44 37.30
N LYS A 2 -39.07 -14.53 36.97
CA LYS A 2 -39.16 -15.11 35.63
C LYS A 2 -40.14 -14.31 34.77
N ARG A 3 -39.87 -14.18 33.47
CA ARG A 3 -40.87 -14.34 32.40
C ARG A 3 -40.21 -14.79 31.11
N ARG A 4 -40.50 -16.05 30.75
CA ARG A 4 -40.31 -16.68 29.44
C ARG A 4 -41.43 -16.25 28.49
N ALA A 5 -41.14 -16.19 27.20
CA ALA A 5 -42.07 -16.59 26.14
C ALA A 5 -41.29 -17.32 25.04
N LEU A 6 -41.87 -18.40 24.53
CA LEU A 6 -41.29 -19.44 23.69
C LEU A 6 -41.98 -19.45 22.31
N LEU A 7 -41.19 -19.81 21.29
CA LEU A 7 -41.50 -20.63 20.10
C LEU A 7 -42.51 -20.17 19.04
N SER A 8 -42.06 -20.17 17.78
CA SER A 8 -42.65 -21.07 16.78
C SER A 8 -41.63 -21.46 15.70
N THR A 9 -41.39 -22.76 15.60
CA THR A 9 -40.64 -23.46 14.55
C THR A 9 -41.67 -24.12 13.63
N VAL A 10 -41.51 -24.02 12.31
CA VAL A 10 -42.08 -24.98 11.36
C VAL A 10 -40.99 -25.40 10.39
N ALA A 11 -40.71 -26.69 10.37
CA ALA A 11 -39.81 -27.38 9.47
C ALA A 11 -40.49 -27.70 8.13
N GLY A 12 -39.69 -27.84 7.08
CA GLY A 12 -40.15 -28.36 5.78
C GLY A 12 -38.97 -28.63 4.85
N SER A 13 -38.40 -29.83 4.94
CA SER A 13 -37.40 -30.39 4.03
C SER A 13 -38.01 -30.72 2.66
N ALA A 14 -37.29 -30.49 1.55
CA ALA A 14 -37.35 -31.34 0.36
C ALA A 14 -36.22 -31.05 -0.64
N LEU A 15 -35.61 -32.13 -1.11
CA LEU A 15 -34.61 -32.26 -2.17
C LEU A 15 -35.15 -31.83 -3.55
N GLY A 16 -34.25 -31.39 -4.44
CA GLY A 16 -34.54 -31.23 -5.87
C GLY A 16 -33.29 -30.97 -6.70
N LEU A 17 -32.62 -32.04 -7.15
CA LEU A 17 -31.67 -32.04 -8.27
C LEU A 17 -32.39 -31.66 -9.57
N ALA A 18 -31.77 -30.81 -10.40
CA ALA A 18 -31.96 -30.84 -11.85
C ALA A 18 -30.72 -30.28 -12.56
N ALA A 19 -30.01 -31.18 -13.24
CA ALA A 19 -29.11 -30.90 -14.35
C ALA A 19 -29.91 -30.48 -15.59
N GLY A 20 -29.28 -29.78 -16.53
CA GLY A 20 -29.88 -29.47 -17.83
C GLY A 20 -28.98 -28.68 -18.76
N CYS A 21 -28.13 -29.39 -19.51
CA CYS A 21 -27.34 -28.90 -20.63
C CYS A 21 -28.20 -28.51 -21.86
N LEU A 22 -27.69 -27.54 -22.63
CA LEU A 22 -27.59 -27.42 -24.10
C LEU A 22 -28.80 -27.77 -25.00
N SER A 23 -29.07 -26.89 -25.97
CA SER A 23 -29.03 -27.10 -27.46
C SER A 23 -29.80 -25.95 -28.16
N ASP A 24 -29.12 -25.11 -28.97
CA ASP A 24 -29.12 -25.09 -30.47
C ASP A 24 -30.33 -24.36 -31.08
N LEU A 25 -30.31 -23.61 -32.18
CA LEU A 25 -29.43 -23.45 -33.36
C LEU A 25 -29.90 -22.15 -34.08
N ASP A 26 -29.00 -21.37 -34.67
CA ASP A 26 -28.97 -21.14 -36.13
C ASP A 26 -27.91 -20.09 -36.51
N GLU A 27 -26.87 -20.57 -37.19
CA GLU A 27 -25.93 -19.85 -38.05
C GLU A 27 -26.39 -20.04 -39.51
N PRO A 28 -26.10 -19.14 -40.48
CA PRO A 28 -24.71 -18.99 -40.97
C PRO A 28 -24.25 -17.60 -41.47
N VAL A 29 -23.00 -17.30 -41.12
CA VAL A 29 -21.85 -16.82 -41.93
C VAL A 29 -22.12 -16.19 -43.31
N GLU A 30 -21.62 -14.96 -43.53
CA GLU A 30 -20.60 -14.59 -44.56
C GLU A 30 -20.04 -13.16 -44.29
N THR A 31 -18.71 -13.00 -44.39
CA THR A 31 -17.94 -11.72 -44.46
C THR A 31 -17.18 -11.71 -45.80
N PRO A 32 -16.44 -10.66 -46.25
CA PRO A 32 -16.46 -9.19 -46.08
C PRO A 32 -16.27 -8.40 -47.43
N VAL A 33 -16.65 -7.11 -47.55
CA VAL A 33 -16.07 -6.17 -48.57
C VAL A 33 -16.10 -4.69 -48.08
N ASN A 34 -14.96 -4.00 -48.19
CA ASN A 34 -14.67 -2.59 -47.84
C ASN A 34 -14.87 -1.64 -49.07
N PRO A 35 -14.49 -0.33 -49.04
CA PRO A 35 -15.08 0.87 -48.42
C PRO A 35 -15.81 1.80 -49.43
N GLN A 36 -16.62 2.77 -48.97
CA GLN A 36 -16.88 4.00 -49.74
C GLN A 36 -16.87 5.27 -48.89
N THR A 37 -16.00 6.18 -49.34
CA THR A 37 -15.80 7.57 -48.97
C THR A 37 -17.05 8.43 -49.24
N THR A 38 -17.44 9.31 -48.31
CA THR A 38 -18.26 10.49 -48.65
C THR A 38 -17.79 11.72 -47.88
N MET A 39 -17.46 12.79 -48.61
CA MET A 39 -17.09 14.10 -48.09
C MET A 39 -18.32 14.98 -47.83
N ALA A 40 -18.24 15.73 -46.72
CA ALA A 40 -18.73 17.07 -46.39
C ALA A 40 -19.96 17.68 -47.11
N THR A 41 -20.90 18.18 -46.31
CA THR A 41 -21.67 19.40 -46.62
C THR A 41 -21.62 20.31 -45.40
N THR A 42 -21.19 21.55 -45.63
CA THR A 42 -20.97 22.62 -44.65
C THR A 42 -22.18 23.56 -44.66
N ASP A 43 -22.82 23.76 -43.52
CA ASP A 43 -23.77 24.86 -43.29
C ASP A 43 -23.08 25.99 -42.49
N PRO A 44 -23.44 27.27 -42.72
CA PRO A 44 -22.78 28.45 -42.12
C PRO A 44 -23.17 28.66 -40.63
N PRO A 45 -22.38 29.41 -39.86
CA PRO A 45 -22.47 29.41 -38.40
C PRO A 45 -23.65 30.24 -37.89
N THR A 46 -24.45 29.65 -37.00
CA THR A 46 -25.35 30.39 -36.12
C THR A 46 -24.51 30.89 -34.95
N GLU A 47 -24.44 32.22 -34.78
CA GLU A 47 -23.86 32.87 -33.60
C GLU A 47 -24.72 32.52 -32.37
N THR A 48 -24.38 31.43 -31.70
CA THR A 48 -24.80 31.20 -30.31
C THR A 48 -23.70 31.79 -29.43
N THR A 49 -23.98 32.94 -28.81
CA THR A 49 -23.22 33.41 -27.65
C THR A 49 -23.38 32.38 -26.53
N THR A 50 -22.52 31.38 -26.52
CA THR A 50 -22.30 30.53 -25.35
C THR A 50 -21.59 31.41 -24.33
N GLU A 51 -22.35 31.95 -23.39
CA GLU A 51 -21.77 32.37 -22.11
C GLU A 51 -21.06 31.15 -21.54
N THR A 52 -19.73 31.15 -21.62
CA THR A 52 -18.89 30.21 -20.89
C THR A 52 -19.04 30.57 -19.42
N ASN A 53 -20.08 30.03 -18.78
CA ASN A 53 -20.07 29.82 -17.34
C ASN A 53 -18.91 28.86 -17.07
N THR A 54 -17.74 29.44 -16.87
CA THR A 54 -16.63 28.78 -16.17
C THR A 54 -17.03 28.77 -14.71
N SER A 55 -18.07 28.03 -14.38
CA SER A 55 -18.22 27.53 -13.03
C SER A 55 -17.19 26.42 -12.93
N GLU A 56 -16.15 26.65 -12.12
CA GLU A 56 -15.32 25.57 -11.63
C GLU A 56 -16.25 24.44 -11.17
N PRO A 57 -16.03 23.18 -11.57
CA PRO A 57 -16.87 22.11 -11.07
C PRO A 57 -16.78 22.15 -9.55
N ASP A 58 -17.92 22.28 -8.86
CA ASP A 58 -18.00 22.14 -7.40
C ASP A 58 -17.18 20.90 -7.03
N SER A 59 -16.03 21.10 -6.41
CA SER A 59 -15.04 20.03 -6.25
C SER A 59 -15.63 19.01 -5.29
N SER A 60 -16.04 17.85 -5.82
CA SER A 60 -16.67 16.80 -5.04
C SER A 60 -15.77 16.37 -3.88
N ILE A 61 -16.38 16.19 -2.71
CA ILE A 61 -15.71 15.74 -1.50
C ILE A 61 -15.69 14.21 -1.45
N GLY A 62 -14.52 13.63 -1.21
CA GLY A 62 -14.31 12.18 -1.19
C GLY A 62 -14.46 11.60 0.20
N LEU A 63 -15.42 10.70 0.40
CA LEU A 63 -15.46 9.82 1.58
C LEU A 63 -15.37 8.38 1.11
N SER A 64 -14.47 7.60 1.69
CA SER A 64 -14.32 6.18 1.37
C SER A 64 -13.98 5.35 2.59
N VAL A 65 -14.13 4.04 2.47
CA VAL A 65 -13.76 3.07 3.50
C VAL A 65 -12.68 2.14 2.96
N VAL A 66 -11.61 1.95 3.72
CA VAL A 66 -10.52 1.02 3.39
C VAL A 66 -10.51 -0.05 4.48
N ASN A 67 -10.39 -1.32 4.09
CA ASN A 67 -10.24 -2.41 5.03
C ASN A 67 -8.83 -2.96 4.95
N GLU A 68 -8.07 -2.84 6.04
CA GLU A 68 -6.73 -3.41 6.20
C GLU A 68 -6.78 -4.74 6.99
N ASP A 69 -7.95 -5.17 7.49
CA ASP A 69 -8.16 -6.50 8.10
C ASP A 69 -8.30 -7.60 7.04
N ASP A 70 -7.87 -8.80 7.38
CA ASP A 70 -8.01 -10.03 6.59
C ASP A 70 -9.44 -10.59 6.58
N LYS A 71 -10.36 -9.97 7.33
CA LYS A 71 -11.79 -10.31 7.41
C LYS A 71 -12.64 -9.26 6.73
N SER A 72 -13.81 -9.70 6.25
CA SER A 72 -14.85 -8.80 5.78
C SER A 72 -15.61 -8.18 6.97
N HIS A 73 -16.02 -6.93 6.82
CA HIS A 73 -16.75 -6.18 7.85
C HIS A 73 -18.00 -5.50 7.31
N THR A 74 -18.91 -5.12 8.18
CA THR A 74 -20.08 -4.29 7.88
C THR A 74 -19.99 -3.00 8.68
N LEU A 75 -19.72 -1.88 7.99
CA LEU A 75 -19.59 -0.57 8.61
C LEU A 75 -20.89 0.22 8.48
N SER A 76 -21.39 0.74 9.60
CA SER A 76 -22.43 1.78 9.59
C SER A 76 -21.77 3.15 9.60
N VAL A 77 -22.20 4.06 8.74
CA VAL A 77 -21.64 5.42 8.63
C VAL A 77 -22.76 6.44 8.65
N ARG A 78 -22.57 7.50 9.44
CA ARG A 78 -23.42 8.68 9.50
C ARG A 78 -22.57 9.94 9.33
N VAL A 79 -23.01 10.83 8.45
CA VAL A 79 -22.40 12.14 8.25
C VAL A 79 -23.40 13.23 8.57
N THR A 80 -23.00 14.16 9.42
CA THR A 80 -23.81 15.33 9.83
C THR A 80 -23.06 16.64 9.58
N ASP A 81 -23.77 17.63 9.08
CA ASP A 81 -23.31 19.00 8.88
C ASP A 81 -24.15 19.91 9.80
N GLY A 82 -23.57 20.32 10.93
CA GLY A 82 -24.32 20.91 12.04
C GLY A 82 -25.43 19.98 12.54
N ASP A 83 -26.68 20.46 12.48
CA ASP A 83 -27.87 19.69 12.87
C ASP A 83 -28.45 18.84 11.72
N GLU A 84 -27.95 19.01 10.50
CA GLU A 84 -28.46 18.33 9.31
C GLU A 84 -27.75 16.99 9.11
N THR A 85 -28.52 15.92 8.89
CA THR A 85 -27.95 14.61 8.52
C THR A 85 -27.84 14.53 7.01
N ARG A 86 -26.60 14.45 6.50
CA ARG A 86 -26.28 14.40 5.07
C ARG A 86 -26.28 12.97 4.54
N PHE A 87 -25.76 12.05 5.34
CA PHE A 87 -25.68 10.64 4.97
C PHE A 87 -25.94 9.73 6.17
N VAL A 88 -26.65 8.62 5.93
CA VAL A 88 -26.73 7.47 6.82
C VAL A 88 -26.79 6.22 5.95
N GLY A 89 -25.87 5.29 6.15
CA GLY A 89 -25.83 4.05 5.39
C GLY A 89 -25.01 2.97 6.07
N SER A 90 -25.09 1.77 5.52
CA SER A 90 -24.26 0.63 5.91
C SER A 90 -23.61 0.04 4.68
N LEU A 91 -22.34 -0.35 4.82
CA LEU A 91 -21.50 -0.86 3.73
C LEU A 91 -20.85 -2.17 4.16
N ASP A 92 -21.06 -3.22 3.37
CA ASP A 92 -20.28 -4.45 3.46
C ASP A 92 -18.92 -4.28 2.76
N ILE A 93 -17.83 -4.48 3.48
CA ILE A 93 -16.47 -4.26 3.00
C ILE A 93 -15.79 -5.62 2.92
N GLY A 94 -15.25 -5.94 1.73
CA GLY A 94 -14.55 -7.19 1.50
C GLY A 94 -13.29 -7.32 2.36
N ALA A 95 -12.85 -8.56 2.56
CA ALA A 95 -11.59 -8.86 3.24
C ALA A 95 -10.37 -8.36 2.47
N GLY A 96 -9.33 -8.00 3.23
CA GLY A 96 -8.00 -7.64 2.74
C GLY A 96 -7.90 -6.21 2.21
N PRO A 97 -6.64 -5.73 2.00
CA PRO A 97 -6.36 -4.39 1.50
C PRO A 97 -6.87 -4.23 0.07
N GLY A 98 -8.11 -3.76 -0.04
CA GLY A 98 -8.78 -3.47 -1.31
C GLY A 98 -8.66 -2.01 -1.74
N ARG A 99 -9.10 -1.71 -2.96
CA ARG A 99 -9.39 -0.31 -3.36
C ARG A 99 -10.52 0.20 -2.46
N GLY A 100 -10.32 1.35 -1.82
CA GLY A 100 -11.30 1.93 -0.91
C GLY A 100 -12.70 1.98 -1.54
N ARG A 101 -13.71 1.60 -0.77
CA ARG A 101 -15.12 1.66 -1.18
C ARG A 101 -15.65 3.06 -0.94
N SER A 102 -16.02 3.77 -2.01
CA SER A 102 -16.63 5.09 -1.89
C SER A 102 -17.94 5.05 -1.09
N VAL A 103 -18.12 6.05 -0.23
CA VAL A 103 -19.37 6.35 0.46
C VAL A 103 -20.04 7.48 -0.31
N GLU A 104 -21.21 7.20 -0.87
CA GLU A 104 -22.00 8.21 -1.57
C GLU A 104 -22.32 9.36 -0.63
N ASN A 105 -22.05 10.59 -1.06
CA ASN A 105 -22.35 11.79 -0.30
C ASN A 105 -22.58 12.96 -1.25
N ASP A 106 -23.29 13.98 -0.77
CA ASP A 106 -23.63 15.20 -1.51
C ASP A 106 -22.82 16.41 -1.03
N LEU A 107 -21.69 16.19 -0.37
CA LEU A 107 -20.88 17.24 0.23
C LEU A 107 -20.11 18.00 -0.87
N VAL A 108 -20.13 19.34 -0.76
CA VAL A 108 -19.46 20.26 -1.68
C VAL A 108 -18.82 21.44 -0.95
N GLY A 109 -17.67 21.92 -1.43
CA GLY A 109 -16.99 23.12 -0.92
C GLY A 109 -16.46 23.00 0.51
N GLU A 110 -15.71 24.00 0.95
CA GLU A 110 -15.11 24.01 2.28
C GLU A 110 -16.17 24.02 3.41
N ARG A 111 -16.01 23.15 4.40
CA ARG A 111 -16.94 22.98 5.52
C ARG A 111 -16.36 22.10 6.61
N THR A 112 -17.02 22.07 7.76
CA THR A 112 -16.73 21.09 8.82
C THR A 112 -17.93 20.18 8.99
N VAL A 113 -17.72 18.87 8.91
CA VAL A 113 -18.75 17.85 9.09
C VAL A 113 -18.32 16.87 10.16
N ARG A 114 -19.28 16.23 10.83
CA ARG A 114 -19.02 15.16 11.79
C ARG A 114 -19.34 13.82 11.15
N VAL A 115 -18.39 12.91 11.21
CA VAL A 115 -18.49 11.55 10.69
C VAL A 115 -18.48 10.60 11.88
N VAL A 116 -19.57 9.85 12.02
CA VAL A 116 -19.69 8.79 13.03
C VAL A 116 -19.76 7.47 12.29
N ALA A 117 -18.90 6.53 12.68
CA ALA A 117 -18.87 5.20 12.10
C ALA A 117 -18.85 4.12 13.19
N GLU A 118 -19.46 2.97 12.92
CA GLU A 118 -19.55 1.84 13.83
C GLU A 118 -19.41 0.54 13.05
N LEU A 119 -18.43 -0.28 13.44
CA LEU A 119 -18.27 -1.64 12.94
C LEU A 119 -19.28 -2.57 13.62
N GLU A 120 -19.67 -3.64 12.93
CA GLU A 120 -20.54 -4.68 13.48
C GLU A 120 -19.93 -5.36 14.72
N ALA A 121 -18.60 -5.34 14.84
CA ALA A 121 -17.85 -5.82 16.00
C ALA A 121 -17.92 -4.87 17.22
N GLY A 122 -18.42 -3.64 17.04
CA GLY A 122 -18.65 -2.65 18.08
C GLY A 122 -17.58 -1.56 18.22
N ALA A 123 -16.53 -1.56 17.40
CA ALA A 123 -15.60 -0.44 17.33
C ALA A 123 -16.30 0.79 16.75
N THR A 124 -16.03 1.96 17.31
CA THR A 124 -16.71 3.20 16.96
C THR A 124 -15.71 4.32 16.71
N LEU A 125 -15.97 5.12 15.68
CA LEU A 125 -15.24 6.35 15.38
C LEU A 125 -16.21 7.52 15.41
N ASP A 126 -15.78 8.62 16.03
CA ASP A 126 -16.50 9.89 16.06
C ASP A 126 -15.51 11.01 15.76
N TYR A 127 -15.57 11.52 14.53
CA TYR A 127 -14.54 12.35 13.96
C TYR A 127 -15.11 13.66 13.38
N GLU A 128 -14.51 14.79 13.75
CA GLU A 128 -14.80 16.09 13.17
C GLU A 128 -13.87 16.34 11.99
N TRP A 129 -14.43 16.30 10.79
CA TRP A 129 -13.70 16.46 9.55
C TRP A 129 -13.83 17.90 9.03
N THR A 130 -12.72 18.62 9.00
CA THR A 130 -12.61 19.91 8.30
C THR A 130 -12.15 19.71 6.87
N VAL A 131 -13.05 19.98 5.92
CA VAL A 131 -12.84 19.87 4.48
C VAL A 131 -12.26 21.19 3.97
N THR A 132 -11.09 21.11 3.35
CA THR A 132 -10.41 22.19 2.63
C THR A 132 -10.05 21.73 1.23
N ASP A 133 -9.60 22.62 0.35
CA ASP A 133 -9.13 22.25 -0.99
C ASP A 133 -8.01 21.20 -0.97
N GLU A 134 -7.09 21.32 -0.01
CA GLU A 134 -5.96 20.39 0.16
C GLU A 134 -6.38 19.08 0.83
N ALA A 135 -7.46 19.07 1.61
CA ALA A 135 -7.80 17.99 2.53
C ALA A 135 -9.26 17.52 2.38
N ARG A 136 -9.74 17.45 1.13
CA ARG A 136 -11.13 17.09 0.76
C ARG A 136 -11.41 15.59 0.60
N HIS A 137 -10.48 14.72 0.98
CA HIS A 137 -10.68 13.27 0.94
C HIS A 137 -10.42 12.64 2.32
N LEU A 138 -11.43 11.98 2.88
CA LEU A 138 -11.35 11.21 4.11
C LEU A 138 -11.54 9.73 3.82
N GLU A 139 -10.65 8.91 4.37
CA GLU A 139 -10.80 7.46 4.44
C GLU A 139 -11.14 7.06 5.87
N LEU A 140 -12.13 6.18 6.03
CA LEU A 140 -12.36 5.44 7.26
C LEU A 140 -11.60 4.12 7.12
N VAL A 141 -10.59 3.91 7.95
CA VAL A 141 -9.72 2.74 7.87
C VAL A 141 -10.16 1.75 8.92
N VAL A 142 -10.53 0.54 8.48
CA VAL A 142 -10.66 -0.62 9.37
C VAL A 142 -9.27 -1.22 9.52
N THR A 143 -8.72 -1.17 10.72
CA THR A 143 -7.35 -1.66 10.99
C THR A 143 -7.33 -3.19 11.08
N SER A 144 -6.14 -3.78 11.03
CA SER A 144 -5.95 -5.23 11.17
C SER A 144 -6.45 -5.82 12.50
N ASP A 145 -6.62 -4.98 13.52
CA ASP A 145 -7.16 -5.36 14.84
C ASP A 145 -8.68 -5.13 14.94
N ALA A 146 -9.35 -4.90 13.81
CA ALA A 146 -10.77 -4.57 13.69
C ALA A 146 -11.18 -3.30 14.48
N ASP A 147 -10.30 -2.29 14.51
CA ASP A 147 -10.59 -0.94 15.01
C ASP A 147 -10.88 0.04 13.86
N LEU A 148 -11.25 1.28 14.19
CA LEU A 148 -11.55 2.35 13.24
C LEU A 148 -10.67 3.58 13.43
N GLU A 149 -10.03 4.02 12.35
CA GLU A 149 -9.20 5.22 12.33
C GLU A 149 -9.55 6.14 11.15
N PRO A 150 -9.54 7.47 11.33
CA PRO A 150 -9.66 8.42 10.24
C PRO A 150 -8.32 8.58 9.53
N ARG A 151 -8.34 8.65 8.19
CA ARG A 151 -7.18 9.00 7.37
C ARG A 151 -7.58 10.06 6.35
N GLN A 152 -7.27 11.31 6.65
CA GLN A 152 -7.44 12.45 5.76
C GLN A 152 -6.27 12.50 4.77
N ARG A 153 -6.58 12.35 3.48
CA ARG A 153 -5.58 12.52 2.42
C ARG A 153 -5.40 14.00 2.13
N VAL A 154 -4.19 14.50 2.35
CA VAL A 154 -3.80 15.89 2.17
C VAL A 154 -2.86 16.02 0.98
N ARG A 155 -3.16 16.95 0.07
CA ARG A 155 -2.30 17.29 -1.07
C ARG A 155 -1.92 18.77 -0.98
N PRO A 156 -0.78 19.10 -0.34
CA PRO A 156 -0.38 20.48 -0.15
C PRO A 156 0.01 21.11 -1.49
N ALA A 157 -0.31 22.39 -1.65
CA ALA A 157 0.30 23.20 -2.71
C ALA A 157 1.76 23.53 -2.33
N LEU A 158 2.70 23.21 -3.22
CA LEU A 158 4.11 23.57 -3.06
C LEU A 158 4.45 24.67 -4.08
N ASP A 159 4.73 25.88 -3.59
CA ASP A 159 4.99 27.06 -4.42
C ASP A 159 6.46 27.18 -4.90
N ALA A 160 7.18 26.07 -5.03
CA ALA A 160 8.59 26.09 -5.43
C ALA A 160 8.69 26.16 -6.95
N ALA A 161 9.22 27.28 -7.46
CA ALA A 161 9.41 27.51 -8.89
C ALA A 161 10.33 26.46 -9.57
N ASP A 162 11.13 25.76 -8.78
CA ASP A 162 12.16 24.82 -9.22
C ASP A 162 11.76 23.34 -9.04
N LEU A 163 10.50 23.05 -8.65
CA LEU A 163 9.98 21.68 -8.57
C LEU A 163 9.13 21.31 -9.80
N PRO A 164 9.18 20.04 -10.26
CA PRO A 164 10.11 19.00 -9.81
C PRO A 164 11.55 19.30 -10.26
N TYR A 165 12.52 19.04 -9.37
CA TYR A 165 13.93 19.28 -9.64
C TYR A 165 14.44 18.38 -10.78
N THR A 166 15.28 18.92 -11.67
CA THR A 166 15.81 18.21 -12.84
C THR A 166 17.34 18.24 -12.82
N VAL A 167 17.97 17.07 -12.87
CA VAL A 167 19.42 16.92 -12.98
C VAL A 167 19.84 17.21 -14.42
N THR A 168 20.77 18.14 -14.61
CA THR A 168 21.21 18.53 -15.95
C THR A 168 21.91 17.37 -16.66
N GLY A 169 21.35 16.93 -17.79
CA GLY A 169 21.92 15.86 -18.62
C GLY A 169 21.52 14.45 -18.19
N ALA A 170 20.76 14.30 -17.10
CA ALA A 170 20.10 13.05 -16.76
C ALA A 170 18.92 12.80 -17.73
N LYS A 171 18.49 11.53 -17.80
CA LYS A 171 17.29 11.16 -18.53
C LYS A 171 16.06 11.52 -17.71
N ASP A 172 15.04 11.99 -18.40
CA ASP A 172 13.74 12.26 -17.81
C ASP A 172 13.10 10.98 -17.30
N ILE A 173 12.45 11.10 -16.15
CA ILE A 173 11.61 10.05 -15.59
C ILE A 173 10.23 10.14 -16.24
N PHE A 174 9.65 8.99 -16.60
CA PHE A 174 8.31 8.95 -17.19
C PHE A 174 7.21 9.54 -16.28
N ALA A 175 7.25 9.25 -14.98
CA ALA A 175 6.39 9.86 -13.97
C ALA A 175 7.22 10.36 -12.76
N PRO A 176 7.43 11.69 -12.63
CA PRO A 176 8.13 12.30 -11.51
C PRO A 176 7.56 11.90 -10.14
N PRO A 177 8.35 11.30 -9.21
CA PRO A 177 7.85 10.90 -7.91
C PRO A 177 7.76 12.07 -6.92
N GLY A 178 6.83 11.97 -5.98
CA GLY A 178 6.73 12.83 -4.80
C GLY A 178 7.07 12.07 -3.53
N ALA A 179 6.69 12.66 -2.40
CA ALA A 179 6.74 12.03 -1.09
C ALA A 179 5.33 11.74 -0.57
N THR A 180 5.20 10.66 0.19
CA THR A 180 4.04 10.38 1.02
C THR A 180 4.47 10.29 2.48
N ILE A 181 3.80 11.06 3.34
CA ILE A 181 4.12 11.19 4.76
C ILE A 181 2.94 10.66 5.57
N ARG A 182 3.20 9.78 6.54
CA ARG A 182 2.20 9.27 7.49
C ARG A 182 2.75 9.34 8.91
N ASN A 183 1.87 9.65 9.84
CA ASN A 183 2.14 9.54 11.26
C ASN A 183 1.24 8.46 11.87
N ARG A 184 1.83 7.36 12.32
CA ARG A 184 1.15 6.25 13.01
C ARG A 184 1.39 6.26 14.52
N SER A 185 2.04 7.30 15.05
CA SER A 185 2.17 7.49 16.49
C SER A 185 0.88 8.03 17.11
N ASP A 186 0.87 8.19 18.42
CA ASP A 186 -0.27 8.71 19.19
C ASP A 186 -0.23 10.24 19.36
N ALA A 187 0.77 10.92 18.77
CA ALA A 187 0.95 12.36 18.89
C ALA A 187 1.26 12.99 17.54
N ASP A 188 0.70 14.18 17.31
CA ASP A 188 1.02 14.98 16.13
C ASP A 188 2.51 15.31 16.09
N ALA A 189 3.06 15.33 14.87
CA ALA A 189 4.46 15.65 14.63
C ALA A 189 4.57 16.70 13.54
N ARG A 190 5.60 17.54 13.66
CA ARG A 190 6.02 18.44 12.59
C ARG A 190 7.35 17.96 12.04
N LEU A 191 7.38 17.67 10.74
CA LEU A 191 8.53 17.09 10.06
C LEU A 191 9.05 18.04 8.99
N THR A 192 10.34 18.34 9.03
CA THR A 192 11.05 18.99 7.93
C THR A 192 11.66 17.93 7.04
N VAL A 193 11.27 17.91 5.76
CA VAL A 193 11.86 17.05 4.73
C VAL A 193 12.80 17.90 3.90
N ALA A 194 14.07 17.54 3.88
CA ALA A 194 15.12 18.12 3.07
C ALA A 194 15.61 17.09 2.04
N ILE A 195 15.91 17.55 0.82
CA ILE A 195 16.50 16.74 -0.23
C ILE A 195 17.71 17.48 -0.80
N ASP A 196 18.83 16.77 -0.88
CA ASP A 196 20.09 17.22 -1.44
C ASP A 196 20.48 16.34 -2.64
N HIS A 197 21.22 16.92 -3.59
CA HIS A 197 21.81 16.21 -4.71
C HIS A 197 23.18 16.80 -5.02
N ASP A 198 24.21 15.95 -5.09
CA ASP A 198 25.60 16.37 -5.31
C ASP A 198 26.05 17.52 -4.38
N GLY A 199 25.65 17.47 -3.11
CA GLY A 199 25.93 18.48 -2.09
C GLY A 199 25.20 19.81 -2.28
N SER A 200 24.24 19.88 -3.22
CA SER A 200 23.37 21.03 -3.42
C SER A 200 22.00 20.78 -2.83
N HIS A 201 21.49 21.75 -2.09
CA HIS A 201 20.18 21.69 -1.47
C HIS A 201 19.07 22.05 -2.45
N ILE A 202 18.20 21.08 -2.77
CA ILE A 202 17.21 21.21 -3.84
C ILE A 202 15.78 21.38 -3.32
N PHE A 203 15.51 20.95 -2.08
CA PHE A 203 14.19 21.04 -1.48
C PHE A 203 14.28 21.04 0.05
N GLU A 204 13.53 21.92 0.71
CA GLU A 204 13.25 21.85 2.15
C GLU A 204 11.84 22.35 2.43
N ARG A 205 11.07 21.56 3.17
CA ARG A 205 9.73 21.96 3.60
C ARG A 205 9.32 21.27 4.89
N ALA A 206 8.69 22.04 5.78
CA ALA A 206 8.02 21.52 6.95
C ALA A 206 6.58 21.09 6.63
N PHE A 207 6.17 19.95 7.17
CA PHE A 207 4.85 19.36 7.04
C PHE A 207 4.27 19.05 8.42
N ASP A 208 2.98 19.36 8.60
CA ASP A 208 2.23 19.02 9.81
C ASP A 208 1.67 17.60 9.66
N ALA A 209 2.46 16.61 10.09
CA ALA A 209 2.14 15.20 10.06
C ALA A 209 1.27 14.83 11.28
N ALA A 210 0.02 15.27 11.27
CA ALA A 210 -0.97 14.88 12.27
C ALA A 210 -1.29 13.39 12.19
N THR A 211 -1.74 12.78 13.29
CA THR A 211 -1.97 11.32 13.39
C THR A 211 -3.08 10.81 12.46
N ASP A 212 -3.96 11.71 12.02
CA ASP A 212 -5.07 11.43 11.11
C ASP A 212 -4.75 11.79 9.64
N ARG A 213 -3.52 12.18 9.31
CA ARG A 213 -3.15 12.66 7.97
C ARG A 213 -2.25 11.69 7.21
N GLU A 214 -2.57 11.55 5.93
CA GLU A 214 -1.66 11.08 4.91
C GLU A 214 -1.39 12.23 3.94
N ILE A 215 -0.16 12.74 3.94
CA ILE A 215 0.24 13.84 3.07
C ILE A 215 0.86 13.24 1.81
N SER A 216 0.39 13.62 0.64
CA SER A 216 1.01 13.28 -0.65
C SER A 216 1.44 14.55 -1.34
N THR A 217 2.75 14.76 -1.49
CA THR A 217 3.28 15.95 -2.15
C THR A 217 3.07 15.86 -3.67
N PRO A 218 3.08 17.00 -4.37
CA PRO A 218 3.45 17.05 -5.78
C PRO A 218 4.82 16.41 -6.03
N ALA A 219 5.15 16.19 -7.31
CA ALA A 219 6.45 15.66 -7.70
C ALA A 219 7.61 16.54 -7.20
N LEU A 220 8.63 15.90 -6.63
CA LEU A 220 9.80 16.57 -6.07
C LEU A 220 11.01 16.52 -7.02
N VAL A 221 11.15 15.43 -7.78
CA VAL A 221 12.26 15.22 -8.73
C VAL A 221 11.71 14.70 -10.06
N ALA A 222 12.35 15.07 -11.17
CA ALA A 222 11.97 14.71 -12.55
C ALA A 222 13.06 13.96 -13.31
N SER A 223 14.23 13.75 -12.69
CA SER A 223 15.37 13.07 -13.31
C SER A 223 15.80 11.86 -12.51
N HIS A 224 16.28 10.83 -13.21
CA HIS A 224 16.97 9.73 -12.55
C HIS A 224 18.19 10.25 -11.79
N GLY A 225 18.59 9.51 -10.77
CA GLY A 225 19.74 9.85 -9.95
C GLY A 225 19.51 9.46 -8.50
N THR A 226 20.54 9.72 -7.71
CA THR A 226 20.57 9.43 -6.29
C THR A 226 20.45 10.74 -5.53
N TYR A 227 19.53 10.78 -4.57
CA TYR A 227 19.21 11.96 -3.78
C TYR A 227 19.37 11.65 -2.29
N GLU A 228 20.02 12.53 -1.54
CA GLU A 228 20.12 12.40 -0.09
C GLU A 228 18.89 13.05 0.54
N VAL A 229 18.13 12.28 1.31
CA VAL A 229 16.94 12.73 2.01
C VAL A 229 17.25 12.81 3.49
N VAL A 230 16.94 13.95 4.10
CA VAL A 230 16.99 14.14 5.55
C VAL A 230 15.62 14.53 6.04
N VAL A 231 15.11 13.79 7.03
CA VAL A 231 13.87 14.12 7.72
C VAL A 231 14.17 14.42 9.17
N GLU A 232 13.81 15.62 9.62
CA GLU A 232 13.97 16.07 11.00
C GLU A 232 12.60 16.36 11.61
N ALA A 233 12.31 15.79 12.78
CA ALA A 233 11.18 16.21 13.60
C ALA A 233 11.57 17.40 14.47
N GLU A 234 10.59 18.24 14.82
CA GLU A 234 10.80 19.42 15.68
C GLU A 234 11.40 19.09 17.07
N ASP A 235 11.27 17.84 17.53
CA ASP A 235 11.88 17.36 18.77
C ASP A 235 13.35 16.89 18.64
N GLY A 236 13.93 17.03 17.45
CA GLY A 236 15.33 16.73 17.16
C GLY A 236 15.61 15.29 16.72
N ARG A 237 14.59 14.43 16.60
CA ARG A 237 14.77 13.12 15.94
C ARG A 237 15.07 13.34 14.47
N THR A 238 15.98 12.54 13.92
CA THR A 238 16.35 12.59 12.51
C THR A 238 16.32 11.19 11.88
N ALA A 239 16.08 11.16 10.58
CA ALA A 239 16.25 9.98 9.73
C ALA A 239 16.84 10.43 8.40
N THR A 240 17.83 9.69 7.91
CA THR A 240 18.46 9.92 6.61
C THR A 240 18.18 8.75 5.69
N HIS A 241 18.14 8.99 4.39
CA HIS A 241 17.89 7.97 3.40
C HIS A 241 18.47 8.35 2.04
N GLU A 242 19.14 7.41 1.38
CA GLU A 242 19.58 7.56 0.00
C GLU A 242 18.47 7.10 -0.95
N TRP A 243 17.80 8.06 -1.59
CA TRP A 243 16.68 7.82 -2.48
C TRP A 243 17.16 7.66 -3.93
N ASP A 244 17.25 6.40 -4.38
CA ASP A 244 17.64 6.07 -5.76
C ASP A 244 16.44 6.08 -6.71
N ILE A 245 16.50 6.90 -7.76
CA ILE A 245 15.50 6.91 -8.83
C ILE A 245 16.06 6.22 -10.08
N PRO A 246 15.54 5.03 -10.46
CA PRO A 246 16.06 4.28 -11.58
C PRO A 246 15.67 4.91 -12.93
N GLU A 247 16.49 4.69 -13.96
CA GLU A 247 16.31 5.32 -15.26
C GLU A 247 15.02 4.95 -16.01
N ASN A 248 14.49 3.74 -15.83
CA ASN A 248 13.57 3.16 -16.81
C ASN A 248 12.31 2.51 -16.23
N TRP A 249 12.32 2.05 -14.97
CA TRP A 249 11.32 1.05 -14.52
C TRP A 249 10.92 1.17 -13.05
N GLY A 250 10.90 2.35 -12.44
CA GLY A 250 10.40 2.48 -11.07
C GLY A 250 10.41 3.92 -10.63
N TRP A 251 9.32 4.39 -10.04
CA TRP A 251 9.26 5.72 -9.45
C TRP A 251 9.06 5.50 -7.96
N PRO A 252 10.14 5.21 -7.22
CA PRO A 252 10.05 5.01 -5.79
C PRO A 252 9.44 6.28 -5.22
N THR A 253 8.20 6.20 -4.74
CA THR A 253 7.64 7.32 -3.98
C THR A 253 8.38 7.36 -2.66
N LEU A 254 8.90 8.53 -2.27
CA LEU A 254 9.55 8.66 -0.97
C LEU A 254 8.49 8.46 0.12
N ALA A 255 8.63 7.41 0.93
CA ALA A 255 7.82 7.15 2.10
C ALA A 255 8.50 7.75 3.34
N VAL A 256 7.76 8.53 4.11
CA VAL A 256 8.20 9.08 5.40
C VAL A 256 7.21 8.65 6.47
N LEU A 257 7.68 7.97 7.50
CA LEU A 257 6.87 7.39 8.55
C LEU A 257 7.32 7.86 9.92
N VAL A 258 6.39 8.41 10.70
CA VAL A 258 6.49 8.38 12.17
C VAL A 258 5.81 7.08 12.62
N ALA A 259 6.59 6.12 13.11
CA ALA A 259 6.08 4.82 13.52
C ALA A 259 5.33 4.90 14.85
N ALA A 260 4.59 3.84 15.21
CA ALA A 260 3.81 3.78 16.44
C ALA A 260 4.65 3.92 17.73
N ASP A 261 5.92 3.53 17.67
CA ASP A 261 6.90 3.72 18.76
C ASP A 261 7.51 5.13 18.80
N GLY A 262 7.08 6.02 17.91
CA GLY A 262 7.63 7.37 17.75
C GLY A 262 8.98 7.40 17.02
N SER A 263 9.47 6.31 16.44
CA SER A 263 10.68 6.38 15.59
C SER A 263 10.38 7.05 14.24
N LEU A 264 11.31 7.86 13.73
CA LEU A 264 11.27 8.37 12.37
C LEU A 264 11.93 7.37 11.44
N ARG A 265 11.29 7.12 10.29
CA ARG A 265 11.79 6.18 9.30
C ARG A 265 11.48 6.70 7.90
N VAL A 266 12.42 6.49 6.98
CA VAL A 266 12.35 6.95 5.59
C VAL A 266 12.73 5.78 4.69
N GLY A 267 12.16 5.74 3.49
CA GLY A 267 12.43 4.72 2.48
C GLY A 267 11.55 4.95 1.26
N SER A 268 11.39 3.92 0.43
CA SER A 268 10.59 3.96 -0.80
C SER A 268 9.39 3.00 -0.76
N GLY A 269 9.29 2.15 0.26
CA GLY A 269 8.19 1.22 0.51
C GLY A 269 7.52 1.44 1.87
N TRP A 270 6.19 1.34 1.91
CA TRP A 270 5.47 1.32 3.19
C TRP A 270 5.64 -0.01 3.92
N PRO A 271 5.64 -0.03 5.28
CA PRO A 271 5.61 -1.27 6.01
C PRO A 271 4.41 -2.12 5.61
N LYS A 272 4.64 -3.42 5.40
CA LYS A 272 3.63 -4.37 4.92
C LYS A 272 3.96 -5.78 5.39
N THR A 273 2.93 -6.60 5.51
CA THR A 273 3.10 -8.06 5.53
C THR A 273 3.35 -8.54 4.10
N ALA A 274 4.49 -9.18 3.87
CA ALA A 274 4.79 -9.90 2.64
C ALA A 274 4.66 -11.41 2.88
N SER A 275 4.76 -12.21 1.82
CA SER A 275 4.81 -13.66 1.94
C SER A 275 5.76 -14.28 0.92
N VAL A 276 6.35 -15.42 1.31
CA VAL A 276 7.02 -16.32 0.37
C VAL A 276 6.10 -17.48 0.03
N HIS A 277 6.17 -17.95 -1.20
CA HIS A 277 5.54 -19.20 -1.60
C HIS A 277 6.43 -20.36 -1.16
N VAL A 278 5.85 -21.41 -0.59
CA VAL A 278 6.60 -22.60 -0.15
C VAL A 278 6.04 -23.83 -0.86
N GLU A 279 6.90 -24.49 -1.62
CA GLU A 279 6.64 -25.78 -2.26
C GLU A 279 7.34 -26.88 -1.46
N HIS A 280 6.57 -27.61 -0.66
CA HIS A 280 7.12 -28.66 0.19
C HIS A 280 6.83 -30.05 -0.39
N GLU A 281 7.85 -30.67 -1.00
CA GLU A 281 7.74 -31.98 -1.64
C GLU A 281 7.83 -33.16 -0.66
N GLY A 282 8.15 -32.89 0.61
CA GLY A 282 8.24 -33.88 1.68
C GLY A 282 6.88 -34.32 2.23
N GLU A 283 6.87 -35.43 2.97
CA GLU A 283 5.65 -35.98 3.59
C GLU A 283 5.45 -35.53 5.06
N ALA A 284 6.46 -34.90 5.66
CA ALA A 284 6.45 -34.46 7.05
C ALA A 284 6.70 -32.96 7.13
N GLU A 285 6.09 -32.29 8.11
CA GLU A 285 6.27 -30.85 8.37
C GLU A 285 7.75 -30.46 8.53
N ARG A 286 8.10 -29.24 8.09
CA ARG A 286 9.45 -28.68 8.21
C ARG A 286 9.42 -27.27 8.77
N ASP A 287 10.34 -27.00 9.69
CA ASP A 287 10.52 -25.66 10.26
C ASP A 287 11.35 -24.79 9.32
N LEU A 288 10.92 -23.54 9.18
CA LEU A 288 11.50 -22.48 8.38
C LEU A 288 11.69 -21.25 9.26
N THR A 289 12.87 -20.64 9.15
CA THR A 289 13.15 -19.32 9.71
C THR A 289 13.39 -18.36 8.56
N LEU A 290 12.64 -17.26 8.52
CA LEU A 290 12.82 -16.17 7.58
C LEU A 290 13.39 -14.99 8.34
N THR A 291 14.57 -14.51 7.95
CA THR A 291 15.23 -13.35 8.55
C THR A 291 15.43 -12.29 7.49
N LEU A 292 14.85 -11.11 7.72
CA LEU A 292 15.01 -9.95 6.87
C LEU A 292 16.03 -9.01 7.51
N VAL A 293 17.06 -8.66 6.76
CA VAL A 293 18.17 -7.81 7.21
C VAL A 293 18.22 -6.56 6.35
N ARG A 294 18.43 -5.41 6.98
CA ARG A 294 18.76 -4.19 6.24
C ARG A 294 20.26 -4.16 5.93
N PRO A 295 20.69 -4.01 4.66
CA PRO A 295 22.10 -3.93 4.31
C PRO A 295 22.79 -2.78 5.07
N ALA A 296 24.03 -3.00 5.50
CA ALA A 296 24.77 -2.03 6.32
C ALA A 296 25.02 -0.69 5.59
N ASP A 297 25.01 -0.70 4.26
CA ASP A 297 25.23 0.48 3.42
C ASP A 297 23.92 1.23 3.08
N ALA A 298 22.75 0.73 3.52
CA ALA A 298 21.46 1.27 3.12
C ALA A 298 21.06 2.56 3.87
N ASP A 299 21.54 2.78 5.09
CA ASP A 299 21.30 4.02 5.84
C ASP A 299 22.44 4.27 6.85
N THR A 300 23.34 5.20 6.56
CA THR A 300 24.27 5.69 7.60
C THR A 300 23.51 6.58 8.57
N ALA A 301 23.16 6.04 9.73
CA ALA A 301 22.75 6.82 10.88
C ALA A 301 23.90 7.75 11.33
N SER A 302 23.59 9.05 11.40
CA SER A 302 24.17 10.10 12.24
C SER A 302 25.54 9.84 12.89
N ASP A 303 26.47 10.76 12.61
CA ASP A 303 27.66 11.03 13.42
C ASP A 303 27.31 11.20 14.91
N ASP A 304 27.43 10.13 15.70
CA ASP A 304 27.61 10.25 17.14
C ASP A 304 28.64 9.24 17.63
N ALA A 305 29.56 9.74 18.44
CA ALA A 305 30.86 9.16 18.70
C ALA A 305 30.81 7.84 19.49
N GLY A 306 31.29 6.77 18.87
CA GLY A 306 31.92 5.63 19.55
C GLY A 306 31.02 4.42 19.79
N GLY A 307 31.08 3.45 18.87
CA GLY A 307 30.57 2.10 19.05
C GLY A 307 30.92 1.25 17.83
N GLU A 308 31.44 0.05 18.09
CA GLU A 308 32.00 -0.94 17.16
C GLU A 308 31.50 -0.93 15.69
N THR A 309 32.45 -0.91 14.75
CA THR A 309 32.27 -1.28 13.35
C THR A 309 31.97 -2.78 13.25
N GLY A 310 30.71 -3.15 13.47
CA GLY A 310 30.18 -4.48 13.17
C GLY A 310 29.78 -4.54 11.70
N SER A 311 30.40 -5.44 10.94
CA SER A 311 30.11 -5.70 9.52
C SER A 311 28.82 -6.52 9.31
N GLY A 312 27.78 -6.31 10.11
CA GLY A 312 26.51 -7.03 10.01
C GLY A 312 25.36 -6.04 9.98
N GLY A 313 24.49 -6.14 8.96
CA GLY A 313 23.23 -5.41 8.93
C GLY A 313 22.38 -5.72 10.17
N ALA A 314 21.44 -4.84 10.49
CA ALA A 314 20.51 -5.09 11.59
C ALA A 314 19.37 -5.98 11.10
N ASP A 315 19.09 -7.07 11.84
CA ASP A 315 17.88 -7.86 11.65
C ASP A 315 16.67 -6.97 11.91
N VAL A 316 15.80 -6.84 10.92
CA VAL A 316 14.61 -5.99 11.01
C VAL A 316 13.31 -6.81 11.12
N SER A 317 13.37 -8.11 10.83
CA SER A 317 12.25 -9.03 10.97
C SER A 317 12.79 -10.47 11.06
N GLU A 318 12.25 -11.26 11.98
CA GLU A 318 12.49 -12.71 12.04
C GLU A 318 11.14 -13.41 12.20
N THR A 319 10.88 -14.41 11.37
CA THR A 319 9.64 -15.20 11.41
C THR A 319 9.95 -16.69 11.40
N ASN A 320 9.50 -17.38 12.44
CA ASN A 320 9.61 -18.84 12.57
C ASN A 320 8.26 -19.50 12.26
N ARG A 321 8.21 -20.39 11.27
CA ARG A 321 7.00 -21.10 10.86
C ARG A 321 7.28 -22.54 10.48
N THR A 322 6.26 -23.38 10.66
CA THR A 322 6.29 -24.77 10.22
C THR A 322 5.48 -24.88 8.92
N ALA A 323 6.13 -25.33 7.84
CA ALA A 323 5.50 -25.57 6.55
C ALA A 323 4.94 -27.01 6.47
N PRO A 324 3.63 -27.18 6.20
CA PRO A 324 3.05 -28.49 5.94
C PRO A 324 3.52 -29.05 4.58
N PRO A 325 3.39 -30.37 4.35
CA PRO A 325 3.51 -30.96 3.02
C PRO A 325 2.61 -30.28 1.97
N GLY A 326 3.12 -30.11 0.76
CA GLY A 326 2.43 -29.45 -0.35
C GLY A 326 2.72 -27.96 -0.45
N GLU A 327 1.83 -27.23 -1.13
CA GLU A 327 1.94 -25.79 -1.34
C GLU A 327 1.41 -25.01 -0.13
N SER A 328 2.17 -24.00 0.31
CA SER A 328 1.75 -23.07 1.36
C SER A 328 2.35 -21.68 1.16
N THR A 329 1.98 -20.74 2.02
CA THR A 329 2.56 -19.40 2.05
C THR A 329 2.99 -19.05 3.46
N VAL A 330 4.19 -18.51 3.62
CA VAL A 330 4.70 -18.03 4.90
C VAL A 330 4.79 -16.52 4.87
N GLY A 331 3.96 -15.87 5.68
CA GLY A 331 3.94 -14.41 5.82
C GLY A 331 5.03 -13.92 6.76
N PHE A 332 5.62 -12.77 6.46
CA PHE A 332 6.63 -12.08 7.28
C PHE A 332 6.45 -10.56 7.16
N GLU A 333 6.89 -9.82 8.18
CA GLU A 333 6.78 -8.36 8.21
C GLU A 333 7.97 -7.71 7.49
N VAL A 334 7.67 -6.76 6.62
CA VAL A 334 8.64 -5.91 5.93
C VAL A 334 8.48 -4.49 6.47
N PRO A 335 9.50 -3.89 7.11
CA PRO A 335 9.44 -2.52 7.56
C PRO A 335 9.51 -1.55 6.37
N ILE A 336 9.49 -0.25 6.65
CA ILE A 336 9.79 0.79 5.65
C ILE A 336 11.24 0.73 5.21
N GLY A 337 11.49 0.93 3.93
CA GLY A 337 12.80 0.86 3.29
C GLY A 337 12.67 0.50 1.80
N ASP A 338 13.77 0.02 1.22
CA ASP A 338 13.91 -0.11 -0.24
C ASP A 338 14.23 -1.55 -0.63
N VAL A 339 15.42 -1.99 -0.22
CA VAL A 339 16.00 -3.30 -0.52
C VAL A 339 16.52 -3.90 0.78
N TYR A 340 16.31 -5.20 0.92
CA TYR A 340 16.71 -6.00 2.06
C TYR A 340 17.44 -7.25 1.59
N GLU A 341 18.12 -7.92 2.52
CA GLU A 341 18.54 -9.30 2.34
C GLU A 341 17.54 -10.21 3.07
N LEU A 342 16.88 -11.10 2.35
CA LEU A 342 16.00 -12.11 2.94
C LEU A 342 16.75 -13.43 3.00
N THR A 343 17.03 -13.90 4.22
CA THR A 343 17.61 -15.21 4.48
C THR A 343 16.50 -16.20 4.86
N ILE A 344 16.47 -17.34 4.19
CA ILE A 344 15.58 -18.47 4.50
C ILE A 344 16.44 -19.61 5.02
N GLU A 345 16.15 -20.05 6.24
CA GLU A 345 16.90 -21.11 6.92
C GLU A 345 16.00 -22.29 7.27
N THR A 346 16.59 -23.47 7.18
CA THR A 346 16.06 -24.75 7.64
C THR A 346 17.13 -25.48 8.45
N ALA A 347 16.77 -26.58 9.11
CA ALA A 347 17.76 -27.44 9.75
C ALA A 347 18.83 -28.02 8.79
N ALA A 348 18.56 -28.03 7.48
CA ALA A 348 19.42 -28.64 6.47
C ALA A 348 20.31 -27.63 5.71
N GLY A 349 20.00 -26.34 5.78
CA GLY A 349 20.73 -25.28 5.09
C GLY A 349 20.02 -23.94 5.12
N SER A 350 20.71 -22.91 4.63
CA SER A 350 20.20 -21.55 4.48
C SER A 350 20.55 -20.99 3.10
N GLU A 351 19.70 -20.08 2.61
CA GLU A 351 19.90 -19.36 1.37
C GLU A 351 19.43 -17.91 1.53
N THR A 352 20.15 -16.96 0.93
CA THR A 352 19.89 -15.53 1.03
C THR A 352 19.66 -14.94 -0.35
N VAL A 353 18.65 -14.09 -0.48
CA VAL A 353 18.29 -13.39 -1.72
C VAL A 353 18.09 -11.90 -1.47
N ASP A 354 18.37 -11.09 -2.48
CA ASP A 354 17.98 -9.67 -2.49
C ASP A 354 16.45 -9.55 -2.55
N TYR A 355 15.90 -8.68 -1.70
CA TYR A 355 14.48 -8.48 -1.53
C TYR A 355 14.13 -6.99 -1.66
N ALA A 356 13.73 -6.58 -2.87
CA ALA A 356 13.16 -5.26 -3.11
C ALA A 356 11.74 -5.19 -2.54
N ALA A 357 11.46 -4.13 -1.79
CA ALA A 357 10.17 -3.86 -1.16
C ALA A 357 9.71 -2.41 -1.37
N CYS A 358 10.09 -1.85 -2.50
CA CYS A 358 9.85 -0.48 -2.89
C CYS A 358 8.44 -0.29 -3.53
N TYR A 359 7.93 0.95 -3.53
CA TYR A 359 6.75 1.29 -4.31
C TYR A 359 6.95 0.95 -5.79
N CYS A 360 6.07 0.10 -6.32
CA CYS A 360 6.13 -0.41 -7.67
C CYS A 360 7.36 -1.25 -8.05
N TRP A 361 8.29 -1.56 -7.14
CA TRP A 361 9.41 -2.48 -7.37
C TRP A 361 9.53 -3.49 -6.22
N ASN A 362 9.23 -4.76 -6.50
CA ASN A 362 9.02 -5.78 -5.48
C ASN A 362 9.67 -7.11 -5.88
N THR A 363 10.03 -7.93 -4.89
CA THR A 363 10.52 -9.29 -5.09
C THR A 363 9.46 -10.33 -4.72
N ASN A 364 9.22 -11.30 -5.62
CA ASN A 364 8.55 -12.55 -5.28
C ASN A 364 9.59 -13.62 -4.97
N VAL A 365 9.32 -14.45 -3.97
CA VAL A 365 10.22 -15.53 -3.55
C VAL A 365 9.45 -16.85 -3.46
N THR A 366 10.00 -17.87 -4.09
CA THR A 366 9.54 -19.26 -4.01
C THR A 366 10.61 -20.09 -3.34
N VAL A 367 10.22 -20.82 -2.29
CA VAL A 367 11.07 -21.72 -1.52
C VAL A 367 10.65 -23.14 -1.81
N THR A 368 11.56 -23.98 -2.31
CA THR A 368 11.32 -25.41 -2.51
C THR A 368 12.03 -26.20 -1.42
N LEU A 369 11.28 -27.02 -0.69
CA LEU A 369 11.78 -27.93 0.34
C LEU A 369 11.77 -29.36 -0.19
N ASN A 370 12.95 -29.87 -0.50
CA ASN A 370 13.10 -31.16 -1.16
C ASN A 370 12.81 -32.32 -0.20
N GLY A 371 12.09 -33.33 -0.69
CA GLY A 371 11.68 -34.48 0.11
C GLY A 371 12.76 -35.55 0.23
N ARG A 372 13.80 -35.37 1.06
CA ARG A 372 14.59 -36.54 1.50
C ARG A 372 13.96 -37.17 2.73
N GLY A 373 13.01 -38.06 2.48
CA GLY A 373 12.53 -39.04 3.45
C GLY A 373 13.70 -39.87 3.99
N GLY A 374 13.66 -40.15 5.30
CA GLY A 374 14.64 -40.98 5.97
C GLY A 374 14.82 -42.32 5.26
N GLY A 375 16.02 -42.55 4.75
CA GLY A 375 16.46 -43.83 4.21
C GLY A 375 17.91 -44.06 4.60
N ASP A 376 18.12 -44.97 5.55
CA ASP A 376 19.42 -45.54 5.89
C ASP A 376 20.13 -46.03 4.60
N GLY A 377 21.31 -45.50 4.29
CA GLY A 377 22.10 -46.00 3.16
C GLY A 377 23.37 -45.21 2.86
N ASP A 378 24.51 -45.87 3.08
CA ASP A 378 25.89 -45.47 2.81
C ASP A 378 26.15 -44.56 1.58
N GLY A 379 27.03 -43.58 1.80
CA GLY A 379 28.22 -43.44 0.96
C GLY A 379 28.14 -42.56 -0.30
N GLY A 380 28.47 -41.28 -0.12
CA GLY A 380 29.39 -40.58 -1.03
C GLY A 380 28.79 -39.72 -2.15
N GLY A 381 28.95 -38.40 -2.00
CA GLY A 381 29.19 -37.46 -3.11
C GLY A 381 27.98 -36.67 -3.61
N GLY A 382 28.08 -35.33 -3.52
CA GLY A 382 27.23 -34.36 -4.24
C GLY A 382 26.28 -33.58 -3.34
N GLY A 383 26.58 -32.30 -3.12
CA GLY A 383 25.73 -31.36 -2.38
C GLY A 383 24.56 -30.87 -3.22
N ASP A 384 23.55 -31.72 -3.38
CA ASP A 384 22.26 -31.32 -3.95
C ASP A 384 21.34 -30.95 -2.78
N GLY A 385 21.06 -29.65 -2.66
CA GLY A 385 20.48 -28.99 -1.48
C GLY A 385 19.06 -29.47 -1.13
N ASP A 386 18.79 -29.57 0.17
CA ASP A 386 17.46 -29.87 0.73
C ASP A 386 16.51 -28.64 0.72
N LEU A 387 17.06 -27.49 0.32
CA LEU A 387 16.46 -26.17 0.19
C LEU A 387 16.93 -25.57 -1.14
N SER A 388 16.01 -24.97 -1.89
CA SER A 388 16.34 -24.05 -2.98
C SER A 388 15.38 -22.85 -2.96
N VAL A 389 15.92 -21.67 -3.21
CA VAL A 389 15.17 -20.41 -3.23
C VAL A 389 15.28 -19.79 -4.62
N GLU A 390 14.13 -19.52 -5.23
CA GLU A 390 14.04 -18.73 -6.45
C GLU A 390 13.45 -17.36 -6.12
N SER A 391 14.09 -16.30 -6.60
CA SER A 391 13.57 -14.93 -6.48
C SER A 391 13.37 -14.29 -7.85
N PHE A 392 12.32 -13.49 -7.97
CA PHE A 392 12.01 -12.73 -9.16
C PHE A 392 11.58 -11.31 -8.79
N GLU A 393 12.39 -10.34 -9.19
CA GLU A 393 12.04 -8.94 -9.10
C GLU A 393 11.07 -8.55 -10.22
N TYR A 394 10.07 -7.76 -9.87
CA TYR A 394 9.12 -7.22 -10.82
C TYR A 394 8.78 -5.78 -10.49
N VAL A 395 8.28 -5.11 -11.53
CA VAL A 395 7.80 -3.74 -11.46
C VAL A 395 6.32 -3.73 -11.81
N CYS A 396 5.54 -2.84 -11.20
CA CYS A 396 4.16 -2.63 -11.62
C CYS A 396 4.08 -2.24 -13.11
N SER A 397 3.16 -2.88 -13.84
CA SER A 397 2.95 -2.69 -15.28
C SER A 397 2.02 -1.52 -15.63
#